data_AF-A0A1Y1R4N3-F1
#
_entry.id   AF-A0A1Y1R4N3-F1
#
_cell.length_a   1.000
_cell.length_b   1.000
_cell.length_c   1.000
_cell.angle_alpha   90.00
_cell.angle_beta   90.00
_cell.angle_gamma   90.00
#
_symmetry.space_group_name_H-M   'P 1'
#
loop_
_entity.id
_entity.type
_entity.pdbx_description
1 polymer ?
#
loop_
_entity_poly.entity_id
_entity_poly.type
_entity_poly.pdbx_seq_one_letter_code
_entity_poly.pdbx_strand_id
1 'polypeptide(L)'
;MTVMMVQLVVSNRGVCALPNWAMHEYLEQGYIKALKLGEKGLWSTLYAAIREEQRDMPFMADFLKTAKATCFKTLPQIRRPLPEAEAISG
;
A
#
# COMPACT_ATOMS: atom_id res chain seq x y z
N MET A 1 -7.92 -11.89 5.58
CA MET A 1 -7.15 -11.79 6.84
C MET A 1 -7.19 -10.39 7.45
N THR A 2 -7.06 -9.31 6.67
CA THR A 2 -7.06 -7.92 7.16
C THR A 2 -8.24 -7.55 8.07
N VAL A 3 -9.46 -7.98 7.71
CA VAL A 3 -10.66 -7.68 8.53
C VAL A 3 -10.51 -8.20 9.95
N MET A 4 -10.06 -9.45 10.14
CA MET A 4 -9.88 -10.03 11.47
C MET A 4 -8.77 -9.34 12.26
N MET A 5 -7.69 -8.91 11.61
CA MET A 5 -6.64 -8.12 12.27
C MET A 5 -7.22 -6.81 12.83
N VAL A 6 -8.02 -6.10 12.04
CA VAL A 6 -8.69 -4.87 12.50
C VAL A 6 -9.68 -5.17 13.63
N GLN A 7 -10.49 -6.23 13.51
CA GLN A 7 -11.44 -6.59 14.56
C GLN A 7 -10.76 -6.91 15.91
N LEU A 8 -9.57 -7.51 15.88
CA LEU A 8 -8.77 -7.74 17.09
C LEU A 8 -8.29 -6.42 17.71
N VAL A 9 -7.85 -5.45 16.89
CA VAL A 9 -7.47 -4.11 17.37
C VAL A 9 -8.66 -3.37 17.99
N VAL A 10 -9.83 -3.39 17.32
CA VAL A 10 -11.08 -2.81 17.84
C VAL A 10 -11.49 -3.45 19.17
N SER A 11 -11.21 -4.75 19.34
CA SER A 11 -11.46 -5.49 20.58
C SER A 11 -10.38 -5.28 21.66
N ASN A 12 -9.46 -4.33 21.48
CA ASN A 12 -8.30 -4.09 22.36
C ASN A 12 -7.39 -5.30 22.55
N ARG A 13 -7.27 -6.18 21.53
CA ARG A 13 -6.44 -7.39 21.57
C ARG A 13 -5.08 -7.20 20.89
N GLY A 14 -4.53 -6.00 20.99
CA GLY A 14 -3.22 -5.64 20.46
C GLY A 14 -3.27 -4.56 19.38
N VAL A 15 -2.20 -4.47 18.61
CA VAL A 15 -1.99 -3.50 17.53
C VAL A 15 -1.57 -4.21 16.26
N CYS A 16 -1.81 -3.59 15.09
CA CYS A 16 -1.32 -4.11 13.81
C CYS A 16 -0.78 -2.98 12.94
N ALA A 17 0.18 -3.32 12.08
CA ALA A 17 0.64 -2.44 11.00
C ALA A 17 -0.02 -2.87 9.68
N LEU A 18 -0.71 -1.94 9.04
CA LEU A 18 -1.37 -2.15 7.75
C LEU A 18 -1.08 -0.95 6.83
N PRO A 19 -1.15 -1.14 5.51
CA PRO A 19 -1.11 -0.02 4.58
C PRO A 19 -2.28 0.94 4.82
N ASN A 20 -2.06 2.25 4.68
CA ASN A 20 -3.08 3.26 4.93
C ASN A 20 -4.38 3.03 4.16
N TRP A 21 -4.28 2.63 2.89
CA TRP A 21 -5.45 2.35 2.05
C TRP A 21 -6.31 1.19 2.58
N ALA A 22 -5.72 0.22 3.28
CA ALA A 22 -6.43 -0.93 3.84
C ALA A 22 -7.19 -0.58 5.13
N MET A 23 -6.81 0.52 5.79
CA MET A 23 -7.42 0.99 7.03
C MET A 23 -8.41 2.15 6.83
N HIS A 24 -8.45 2.72 5.62
CA HIS A 24 -9.11 4.00 5.35
C HIS A 24 -10.57 4.04 5.83
N GLU A 25 -11.37 3.04 5.48
CA GLU A 25 -12.79 2.97 5.86
C GLU A 25 -12.99 2.86 7.39
N TYR A 26 -12.15 2.07 8.07
CA TYR A 26 -12.22 1.92 9.53
C TYR A 26 -11.79 3.19 10.27
N LEU A 27 -10.90 3.98 9.68
CA LEU A 27 -10.50 5.29 10.20
C LEU A 27 -11.63 6.32 10.03
N GLU A 28 -12.30 6.34 8.87
CA GLU A 28 -13.44 7.24 8.62
C GLU A 28 -14.62 6.94 9.56
N GLN A 29 -14.85 5.67 9.88
CA GLN A 29 -15.89 5.24 10.83
C GLN A 29 -15.49 5.45 12.30
N GLY A 30 -14.25 5.85 12.58
CA GLY A 30 -13.75 6.11 13.93
C GLY A 30 -13.52 4.85 14.79
N TYR A 31 -13.47 3.66 14.17
CA TYR A 31 -13.31 2.39 14.90
C TYR A 31 -11.88 2.15 15.39
N ILE A 32 -10.90 2.72 14.70
CA ILE A 32 -9.48 2.62 15.06
C ILE A 32 -8.81 4.00 14.98
N LYS A 33 -7.66 4.12 15.63
CA LYS A 33 -6.74 5.27 15.47
C LYS A 33 -5.46 4.80 14.80
N ALA A 34 -4.96 5.56 13.84
CA ALA A 34 -3.67 5.32 13.21
C ALA A 34 -2.56 6.10 13.91
N LEU A 35 -1.40 5.46 14.05
CA LEU A 35 -0.16 6.08 14.53
C LEU A 35 0.94 5.90 13.48
N LYS A 36 1.83 6.88 13.37
CA LYS A 36 3.01 6.77 12.51
C LYS A 36 3.99 5.78 13.12
N LEU A 37 4.56 4.91 12.28
CA LEU A 37 5.66 4.04 12.67
C LEU A 37 6.99 4.80 12.50
N GLY A 38 7.57 5.27 13.61
CA GLY A 38 8.77 6.12 13.61
C GLY A 38 8.48 7.60 13.28
N GLU A 39 9.49 8.46 13.44
CA GLU A 39 9.35 9.92 13.28
C GLU A 39 8.87 10.33 11.88
N LYS A 40 9.40 9.65 10.85
CA LYS A 40 9.10 9.93 9.45
C LYS A 40 7.92 9.10 8.90
N GLY A 41 7.40 8.15 9.70
CA GLY A 41 6.48 7.12 9.23
C GLY A 41 7.17 6.06 8.36
N LEU A 42 6.47 4.95 8.11
CA LEU A 42 6.95 3.87 7.26
C LEU A 42 6.30 3.94 5.87
N TRP A 43 7.12 3.89 4.83
CA TRP A 43 6.67 3.76 3.44
C TRP A 43 7.25 2.50 2.82
N SER A 44 6.41 1.71 2.16
CA SER A 44 6.82 0.51 1.44
C SER A 44 6.62 0.70 -0.07
N THR A 45 7.61 0.30 -0.85
CA THR A 45 7.55 0.35 -2.32
C THR A 45 7.02 -0.97 -2.86
N LEU A 46 6.01 -0.90 -3.73
CA LEU A 46 5.47 -2.07 -4.42
C LEU A 46 6.08 -2.18 -5.82
N TYR A 47 6.61 -3.35 -6.14
CA TYR A 47 7.23 -3.65 -7.43
C TYR A 47 6.36 -4.63 -8.23
N ALA A 48 6.37 -4.49 -9.54
CA ALA A 48 5.78 -5.46 -10.46
C ALA A 48 6.93 -6.19 -11.18
N ALA A 49 7.07 -7.49 -10.92
CA ALA A 49 8.04 -8.33 -11.59
C ALA A 49 7.35 -9.09 -12.74
N ILE A 50 7.96 -9.08 -13.91
CA ILE A 50 7.50 -9.79 -15.10
C ILE A 50 8.66 -10.59 -15.68
N ARG A 51 8.34 -11.65 -16.43
CA ARG A 51 9.37 -12.37 -17.20
C ARG A 51 9.85 -11.47 -18.33
N GLU A 52 11.14 -11.56 -18.67
CA GLU A 52 11.75 -10.74 -19.72
C GLU A 52 11.06 -10.95 -21.07
N GLU A 53 10.74 -12.20 -21.42
CA GLU A 53 9.99 -12.57 -22.62
C GLU A 53 8.59 -11.94 -22.71
N GLN A 54 8.01 -11.55 -21.57
CA GLN A 54 6.67 -10.96 -21.50
C GLN A 54 6.70 -9.43 -21.57
N ARG A 55 7.89 -8.80 -21.54
CA ARG A 55 8.05 -7.34 -21.52
C ARG A 55 7.34 -6.66 -22.70
N ASP A 56 7.48 -7.24 -23.89
CA ASP A 56 6.97 -6.65 -25.12
C ASP A 56 5.59 -7.20 -25.53
N MET A 57 4.98 -8.06 -24.69
CA MET A 57 3.64 -8.56 -24.94
C MET A 57 2.61 -7.42 -24.74
N PRO A 58 1.75 -7.12 -25.73
CA PRO A 58 0.80 -6.00 -25.63
C PRO A 58 -0.09 -6.03 -24.39
N PHE A 59 -0.60 -7.21 -24.03
CA PHE A 59 -1.44 -7.37 -22.84
C PHE A 59 -0.69 -7.04 -21.54
N MET A 60 0.62 -7.28 -21.49
CA MET A 60 1.44 -7.02 -20.30
C MET A 60 1.65 -5.51 -20.13
N ALA A 61 1.95 -4.80 -21.22
CA ALA A 61 2.06 -3.35 -21.21
C ALA A 61 0.75 -2.68 -20.76
N ASP A 62 -0.38 -3.13 -21.30
CA ASP A 62 -1.70 -2.62 -20.93
C ASP A 62 -2.07 -2.94 -19.49
N PHE A 63 -1.76 -4.16 -19.00
CA PHE A 63 -1.96 -4.52 -17.60
C PHE A 63 -1.18 -3.60 -16.66
N LEU A 64 0.12 -3.39 -16.90
CA LEU A 64 0.95 -2.54 -16.06
C LEU A 64 0.48 -1.09 -16.06
N LYS A 65 0.08 -0.57 -17.23
CA LYS A 65 -0.50 0.77 -17.37
C LYS A 65 -1.80 0.91 -16.58
N THR A 66 -2.70 -0.06 -16.73
CA THR A 66 -4.01 -0.08 -16.07
C THR A 66 -3.88 -0.24 -14.57
N ALA A 67 -3.03 -1.15 -14.10
CA ALA A 67 -2.77 -1.35 -12.68
C ALA A 67 -2.24 -0.07 -12.02
N LYS A 68 -1.24 0.59 -12.63
CA LYS A 68 -0.72 1.87 -12.12
C LYS A 68 -1.82 2.94 -12.08
N ALA A 69 -2.53 3.14 -13.18
CA ALA A 69 -3.58 4.16 -13.27
C ALA A 69 -4.71 3.92 -12.26
N THR A 70 -5.14 2.66 -12.12
CA THR A 70 -6.22 2.27 -11.20
C THR A 70 -5.80 2.48 -9.75
N CYS A 71 -4.62 2.00 -9.36
CA CYS A 71 -4.12 2.16 -7.99
C CYS A 71 -4.05 3.64 -7.58
N PHE A 72 -3.49 4.53 -8.42
CA PHE A 72 -3.42 5.96 -8.12
C PHE A 72 -4.78 6.68 -8.16
N LYS A 73 -5.77 6.09 -8.81
CA LYS A 73 -7.14 6.62 -8.84
C LYS A 73 -7.96 6.18 -7.63
N THR A 74 -7.78 4.95 -7.15
CA THR A 74 -8.70 4.33 -6.18
C THR A 74 -8.12 4.15 -4.79
N LEU A 75 -6.79 4.02 -4.65
CA LEU A 75 -6.16 3.80 -3.35
C LEU A 75 -5.77 5.13 -2.71
N PRO A 76 -6.32 5.48 -1.55
CA PRO A 76 -5.96 6.71 -0.86
C PRO A 76 -4.54 6.59 -0.28
N GLN A 77 -3.86 7.75 -0.16
CA GLN A 77 -2.58 7.87 0.53
C GLN A 77 -1.45 6.98 0.01
N ILE A 78 -1.47 6.61 -1.28
CA ILE A 78 -0.30 6.07 -1.97
C ILE A 78 0.46 7.18 -2.71
N ARG A 79 1.75 6.97 -2.95
CA ARG A 79 2.61 7.93 -3.65
C ARG A 79 3.49 7.23 -4.68
N ARG A 80 4.02 8.00 -5.62
CA ARG A 80 5.06 7.48 -6.52
C ARG A 80 6.30 7.13 -5.70
N PRO A 81 7.02 6.04 -6.05
CA PRO A 81 8.28 5.71 -5.40
C PRO A 81 9.26 6.88 -5.53
N LEU A 82 10.11 7.07 -4.52
CA LEU A 82 11.24 7.98 -4.64
C LEU A 82 12.22 7.43 -5.69
N PRO A 83 13.01 8.30 -6.36
CA PRO A 83 14.10 7.86 -7.23
C PRO A 83 15.00 6.86 -6.49
N GLU A 84 15.50 5.87 -7.21
CA GLU A 84 16.21 4.71 -6.63
C GLU A 84 17.44 5.11 -5.77
N ALA A 85 18.06 6.26 -6.07
CA ALA A 85 19.16 6.84 -5.29
C ALA A 85 18.77 7.26 -3.86
N GLU A 86 17.50 7.57 -3.59
CA GLU A 86 17.01 7.97 -2.27
C GLU A 86 16.29 6.83 -1.52
N ALA A 87 16.02 5.70 -2.20
CA ALA A 87 15.25 4.59 -1.65
C ALA A 87 16.04 3.71 -0.67
N ILE A 88 17.38 3.80 -0.68
CA ILE A 88 18.29 2.92 0.09
C ILE A 88 18.81 3.60 1.37
N SER A 89 18.46 4.87 1.62
CA SER A 89 18.96 5.68 2.74
C SER A 89 17.99 5.83 3.92
N GLY A 90 16.97 4.96 4.00
CA GLY A 90 15.88 5.04 4.99
C GLY A 90 15.92 3.92 6.02
#